data_AF-A0A520CBD0-F1
#
_entry.id   AF-A0A520CBD0-F1
#
_cell.length_a   1.000
_cell.length_b   1.000
_cell.length_c   1.000
_cell.angle_alpha   90.00
_cell.angle_beta   90.00
_cell.angle_gamma   90.00
#
_symmetry.space_group_name_H-M   'P 1'
#
loop_
_entity.id
_entity.type
_entity.pdbx_description
1 polymer ?
#
loop_
_entity_poly.entity_id
_entity_poly.type
_entity_poly.pdbx_seq_one_letter_code
_entity_poly.pdbx_strand_id
1 'polypeptide(L)' 'PSAREVDTAAALIDRAMAADWAPVQFEGRLHDRASYRYFWQVLERAQQTGLALPDAARRHFAEPATPGH' A
#
# COMPACT_ATOMS: atom_id res chain seq x y z
N PRO A 1 11.86 0.28 7.33
CA PRO A 1 10.79 1.26 7.02
C PRO A 1 10.10 1.64 8.33
N SER A 2 9.69 2.90 8.48
CA SER A 2 9.03 3.37 9.70
C SER A 2 7.56 2.97 9.70
N ALA A 3 6.95 2.75 10.87
CA ALA A 3 5.52 2.45 10.96
C ALA A 3 4.65 3.50 10.25
N ARG A 4 5.06 4.78 10.31
CA ARG A 4 4.40 5.88 9.59
C ARG A 4 4.54 5.79 8.07
N GLU A 5 5.70 5.39 7.55
CA GLU A 5 5.87 5.19 6.10
C GLU A 5 5.01 4.03 5.59
N VAL A 6 4.87 2.98 6.40
CA VAL A 6 4.02 1.83 6.08
C VAL A 6 2.54 2.22 6.08
N ASP A 7 2.11 3.05 7.03
CA ASP A 7 0.74 3.57 7.08
C ASP A 7 0.43 4.46 5.86
N THR A 8 1.32 5.41 5.55
CA THR A 8 1.23 6.24 4.35
C THR A 8 1.20 5.39 3.08
N ALA A 9 2.08 4.39 2.97
CA ALA A 9 2.14 3.49 1.82
C ALA A 9 0.81 2.75 1.64
N ALA A 10 0.24 2.21 2.72
CA ALA A 10 -1.04 1.52 2.68
C ALA A 10 -2.18 2.44 2.21
N ALA A 11 -2.30 3.63 2.81
CA ALA A 11 -3.33 4.60 2.45
C ALA A 11 -3.20 5.07 1.00
N LEU A 12 -1.96 5.21 0.50
CA LEU A 12 -1.71 5.60 -0.88
C LEU A 12 -2.11 4.48 -1.86
N ILE A 13 -1.73 3.23 -1.58
CA ILE A 13 -2.06 2.08 -2.42
C ILE A 13 -3.58 1.88 -2.47
N ASP A 14 -4.28 1.98 -1.35
CA ASP A 14 -5.74 1.87 -1.29
C ASP A 14 -6.41 2.92 -2.19
N ARG A 15 -5.96 4.18 -2.12
CA ARG A 15 -6.44 5.24 -3.02
C ARG A 15 -6.08 5.00 -4.47
N ALA A 16 -4.87 4.52 -4.75
CA ALA A 16 -4.45 4.18 -6.09
C ALA A 16 -5.35 3.10 -6.68
N MET A 17 -5.65 2.04 -5.92
CA MET A 17 -6.55 0.96 -6.35
C MET A 17 -7.98 1.47 -6.56
N ALA A 18 -8.51 2.27 -5.63
CA ALA A 18 -9.83 2.89 -5.78
C ALA A 18 -9.93 3.83 -6.99
N ALA A 19 -8.81 4.42 -7.40
CA ALA A 19 -8.68 5.26 -8.59
C ALA A 19 -8.24 4.47 -9.84
N ASP A 20 -8.32 3.14 -9.84
CA ASP A 20 -7.90 2.28 -10.96
C ASP A 20 -6.45 2.52 -11.41
N TRP A 21 -5.55 2.68 -10.44
CA TRP A 21 -4.14 2.99 -10.63
C TRP A 21 -3.87 4.30 -11.39
N ALA A 22 -4.84 5.22 -11.39
CA ALA A 22 -4.66 6.59 -11.84
C ALA A 22 -3.74 7.38 -10.89
N PRO A 23 -3.11 8.48 -11.36
CA PRO A 23 -2.28 9.31 -10.50
C PRO A 23 -3.14 10.06 -9.47
N VAL A 24 -2.83 9.87 -8.18
CA VAL A 24 -3.56 10.51 -7.06
C VAL A 24 -2.70 11.56 -6.38
N GLN A 25 -3.31 12.66 -5.95
CA GLN A 25 -2.63 13.59 -5.04
C GLN A 25 -2.69 13.07 -3.61
N PHE A 26 -1.54 12.99 -2.96
CA PHE A 26 -1.38 12.58 -1.57
C PHE A 26 -0.33 13.46 -0.89
N GLU A 27 -0.63 13.99 0.30
CA GLU A 27 0.25 14.92 1.04
C GLU A 27 0.78 16.11 0.19
N GLY A 28 -0.03 16.60 -0.75
CA GLY A 28 0.36 17.71 -1.64
C GLY A 28 1.30 17.33 -2.79
N ARG A 29 1.54 16.04 -3.02
CA ARG A 29 2.34 15.52 -4.13
C ARG A 29 1.50 14.61 -5.02
N LEU A 30 1.73 14.68 -6.34
CA LEU A 30 1.13 13.74 -7.28
C LEU A 30 1.94 12.43 -7.23
N HIS A 31 1.25 11.33 -6.96
CA HIS A 31 1.84 10.00 -6.99
C HIS A 31 1.32 9.26 -8.21
N ASP A 32 2.24 8.64 -8.92
CA ASP A 32 2.02 7.84 -10.11
C ASP A 32 2.38 6.36 -9.85
N ARG A 33 2.26 5.52 -10.87
CA ARG A 33 2.55 4.08 -10.75
C ARG A 33 3.98 3.77 -10.30
N ALA A 34 4.97 4.58 -10.69
CA ALA A 34 6.35 4.40 -10.24
C ALA A 34 6.47 4.65 -8.73
N SER A 35 5.77 5.68 -8.24
CA SER A 35 5.67 5.97 -6.81
C SER A 35 5.01 4.81 -6.06
N TYR A 36 3.86 4.31 -6.54
CA TYR A 36 3.16 3.17 -5.91
C TYR A 36 4.05 1.93 -5.76
N ARG A 37 4.84 1.62 -6.78
CA ARG A 37 5.78 0.50 -6.75
C ARG A 37 6.83 0.65 -5.63
N TYR A 38 7.34 1.85 -5.41
CA TYR A 38 8.25 2.13 -4.30
C TYR A 38 7.57 1.88 -2.94
N PHE A 39 6.36 2.41 -2.76
CA PHE A 39 5.58 2.19 -1.52
C PHE A 39 5.24 0.71 -1.31
N TRP A 40 4.97 -0.04 -2.37
CA TRP A 40 4.78 -1.49 -2.28
C TRP A 40 6.03 -2.21 -1.73
N GLN A 41 7.23 -1.86 -2.22
CA GLN A 41 8.47 -2.42 -1.69
C GLN A 41 8.72 -2.04 -0.22
N VAL A 42 8.30 -0.84 0.20
CA VAL A 42 8.36 -0.40 1.60
C VAL A 42 7.49 -1.31 2.47
N LEU A 43 6.27 -1.62 2.01
CA LEU A 43 5.35 -2.52 2.69
C LEU A 43 5.88 -3.96 2.74
N GLU A 44 6.40 -4.49 1.63
CA GLU A 44 7.02 -5.81 1.57
C GLU A 44 8.19 -5.94 2.56
N ARG A 45 9.07 -4.94 2.60
CA ARG A 45 10.18 -4.91 3.56
C ARG A 45 9.67 -4.85 4.99
N ALA A 46 8.63 -4.07 5.28
CA ALA A 46 8.04 -4.00 6.62
C ALA A 46 7.52 -5.37 7.06
N GLN A 47 6.81 -6.08 6.17
CA GLN A 47 6.35 -7.45 6.40
C GLN A 47 7.52 -8.41 6.66
N GLN A 48 8.54 -8.39 5.80
CA GLN A 48 9.72 -9.26 5.91
C GLN A 48 10.51 -9.02 7.19
N THR A 49 10.50 -7.80 7.71
CA THR A 49 11.19 -7.44 8.96
C THR A 49 10.37 -7.83 10.20
N GLY A 50 9.15 -8.35 10.04
CA GLY A 50 8.23 -8.63 11.15
C GLY A 50 7.63 -7.38 11.78
N LEU A 51 7.66 -6.24 11.08
CA LEU A 51 7.05 -5.00 11.57
C LEU A 51 5.53 -5.16 11.57
N ALA A 52 4.87 -4.68 12.62
CA ALA A 52 3.41 -4.66 12.69
C ALA A 52 2.85 -3.83 11.52
N LEU A 53 2.21 -4.51 10.56
CA LEU A 53 1.53 -3.87 9.44
C LEU A 53 0.17 -3.36 9.91
N PRO A 54 -0.20 -2.11 9.55
CA PRO A 54 -1.55 -1.62 9.75
C PRO A 54 -2.55 -2.44 8.94
N ASP A 55 -3.81 -2.45 9.39
CA ASP A 55 -4.86 -3.29 8.83
C ASP A 55 -5.06 -3.07 7.31
N ALA A 56 -4.95 -1.80 6.87
CA ALA A 56 -4.96 -1.41 5.47
C ALA A 56 -3.85 -2.10 4.66
N ALA A 57 -2.59 -2.06 5.13
CA ALA A 57 -1.48 -2.75 4.47
C ALA A 57 -1.73 -4.26 4.45
N ARG A 58 -2.15 -4.81 5.59
CA ARG A 58 -2.39 -6.23 5.77
C ARG A 58 -3.44 -6.76 4.79
N ARG A 59 -4.49 -5.98 4.49
CA ARG A 59 -5.51 -6.32 3.50
C ARG A 59 -4.95 -6.49 2.09
N HIS A 60 -3.92 -5.74 1.71
CA HIS A 60 -3.31 -5.86 0.39
C HIS A 60 -2.38 -7.09 0.26
N PHE A 61 -1.73 -7.52 1.35
CA PHE A 61 -0.91 -8.76 1.35
C PHE A 61 -1.73 -10.02 1.64
N ALA A 62 -2.86 -9.87 2.32
CA ALA A 62 -3.79 -10.95 2.58
C ALA A 62 -4.68 -11.20 1.35
N GLU A 63 -4.06 -11.43 0.18
CA GLU A 63 -4.72 -11.67 -1.12
C GLU A 63 -5.98 -12.56 -1.03
N PRO A 64 -6.91 -12.40 -1.99
CA PRO A 64 -8.32 -12.65 -1.77
C PRO A 64 -8.49 -14.12 -1.40
N ALA A 65 -9.09 -14.35 -0.24
CA ALA A 65 -10.07 -15.41 -0.22
C ALA A 65 -11.11 -15.02 -1.27
N THR A 66 -10.89 -15.44 -2.51
CA THR A 66 -11.96 -15.78 -3.43
C THR A 66 -12.44 -17.14 -2.93
N PRO A 67 -13.44 -17.25 -2.04
CA PRO A 67 -14.26 -18.45 -2.08
C PRO A 67 -14.94 -18.39 -3.44
N GLY A 68 -14.59 -19.31 -4.33
CA GLY A 68 -15.27 -19.42 -5.61
C GLY A 68 -16.78 -19.51 -5.39
N HIS A 69 -17.52 -18.74 -6.17
CA HIS A 69 -18.90 -19.05 -6.51
C HIS A 69 -19.19 -18.62 -7.93
#